data_AF-A0A2E8SUH7-F1
#
_entry.id   AF-A0A2E8SUH7-F1
#
_cell.length_a   1.000
_cell.length_b   1.000
_cell.length_c   1.000
_cell.angle_alpha   90.00
_cell.angle_beta   90.00
_cell.angle_gamma   90.00
#
_symmetry.space_group_name_H-M   'P 1'
#
loop_
_entity.id
_entity.type
_entity.pdbx_description
1 polymer ?
#
loop_
_entity_poly.entity_id
_entity_poly.type
_entity_poly.pdbx_seq_one_letter_code
_entity_poly.pdbx_strand_id
1 'polypeptide(L)'
;MFLQFYKDMVEDGNRNILNGFVVFFVVSLLFHGYVYNVVKADDIAKRREDPLFQVTFEEQLAVESTEIIVGDGEQQTLSLDFSNDDFRSSNMLAMVAITVDYEETSGEVGDSCDVVNVNIPPTGFKADWTKEQNVLAGNADDCSQISLSVYVYPDYDGVEYLENDLLSSEIETMWSDSSHGEGTLSIQLEVDATQPLGSGIVPTANDENERLQIEWTVTWFDVNIEQIGTA
;
A
#
# COMPACT_ATOMS: atom_id res chain seq x y z
N MET A 1 48.48 -4.44 -37.69
CA MET A 1 48.45 -5.76 -38.35
C MET A 1 47.55 -5.76 -39.59
N PHE A 2 46.27 -5.38 -39.49
CA PHE A 2 45.33 -5.31 -40.63
C PHE A 2 45.76 -4.33 -41.75
N LEU A 3 46.29 -3.16 -41.38
CA LEU A 3 46.78 -2.15 -42.33
C LEU A 3 48.04 -2.57 -43.09
N GLN A 4 48.93 -3.35 -42.48
CA GLN A 4 50.15 -3.84 -43.12
C GLN A 4 49.82 -4.94 -44.14
N PHE A 5 48.91 -5.85 -43.78
CA PHE A 5 48.41 -6.92 -44.65
C PHE A 5 47.65 -6.38 -45.88
N TYR A 6 46.87 -5.32 -45.71
CA TYR A 6 46.18 -4.65 -46.82
C TYR A 6 47.17 -3.99 -47.78
N LYS A 7 48.22 -3.36 -47.25
CA LYS A 7 49.26 -2.70 -48.04
C LYS A 7 50.07 -3.70 -48.87
N ASP A 8 50.49 -4.80 -48.26
CA ASP A 8 51.26 -5.86 -48.92
C ASP A 8 50.43 -6.55 -50.05
N MET A 9 49.12 -6.76 -49.87
CA MET A 9 48.24 -7.29 -50.93
C MET A 9 48.02 -6.34 -52.12
N VAL A 10 48.03 -5.03 -51.87
CA VAL A 10 47.83 -4.01 -52.92
C VAL A 10 49.13 -3.78 -53.69
N GLU A 11 50.29 -3.85 -53.01
CA GLU A 11 51.62 -3.72 -53.63
C GLU A 11 52.01 -4.95 -54.48
N ASP A 12 51.67 -6.18 -54.06
CA ASP A 12 52.07 -7.42 -54.77
C ASP A 12 51.26 -7.72 -56.05
N GLY A 13 50.34 -6.85 -56.47
CA GLY A 13 49.73 -6.89 -57.80
C GLY A 13 48.84 -8.09 -58.11
N ASN A 14 48.57 -8.98 -57.13
CA ASN A 14 47.71 -10.14 -57.36
C ASN A 14 46.23 -9.76 -57.19
N ARG A 15 45.74 -8.99 -58.18
CA ARG A 15 44.38 -8.44 -58.26
C ARG A 15 43.28 -9.49 -58.00
N ASN A 16 43.55 -10.77 -58.28
CA ASN A 16 42.63 -11.87 -58.04
C ASN A 16 42.45 -12.18 -56.53
N ILE A 17 43.51 -12.08 -55.74
CA ILE A 17 43.46 -12.28 -54.28
C ILE A 17 42.73 -11.11 -53.61
N LEU A 18 43.08 -9.87 -53.98
CA LEU A 18 42.43 -8.66 -53.47
C LEU A 18 40.92 -8.67 -53.79
N ASN A 19 40.56 -9.01 -55.03
CA ASN A 19 39.14 -9.14 -55.42
C ASN A 19 38.43 -10.24 -54.62
N GLY A 20 39.09 -11.37 -54.34
CA GLY A 20 38.54 -12.44 -53.51
C GLY A 20 38.21 -11.97 -52.08
N PHE A 21 39.12 -11.23 -51.45
CA PHE A 21 38.89 -10.65 -50.11
C PHE A 21 37.75 -9.63 -50.10
N VAL A 22 37.69 -8.74 -51.11
CA VAL A 22 36.60 -7.76 -51.22
C VAL A 22 35.25 -8.46 -51.40
N VAL A 23 35.17 -9.47 -52.27
CA VAL A 23 33.94 -10.25 -52.48
C VAL A 23 33.54 -10.96 -51.20
N PHE A 24 34.48 -11.62 -50.51
CA PHE A 24 34.20 -12.29 -49.24
C PHE A 24 33.67 -11.30 -48.20
N PHE A 25 34.28 -10.12 -48.08
CA PHE A 25 33.85 -9.11 -47.13
C PHE A 25 32.46 -8.57 -47.44
N VAL A 26 32.18 -8.28 -48.72
CA VAL A 26 30.84 -7.85 -49.18
C VAL A 26 29.80 -8.93 -48.92
N VAL A 27 30.09 -10.20 -49.25
CA VAL A 27 29.18 -11.32 -48.98
C VAL A 27 28.95 -11.51 -47.48
N SER A 28 29.99 -11.36 -46.66
CA SER A 28 29.87 -11.49 -45.20
C SER A 28 29.04 -10.35 -44.59
N LEU A 29 29.18 -9.12 -45.08
CA LEU A 29 28.33 -7.99 -44.68
C LEU A 29 26.88 -8.18 -45.12
N LEU A 30 26.65 -8.63 -46.36
CA LEU A 30 25.31 -8.95 -46.86
C LEU A 30 24.67 -10.08 -46.04
N PHE A 31 25.45 -11.09 -45.66
CA PHE A 31 25.00 -12.18 -44.80
C PHE A 31 24.62 -11.68 -43.41
N HIS A 32 25.43 -10.82 -42.78
CA HIS A 32 25.09 -10.22 -41.49
C HIS A 32 23.84 -9.35 -41.60
N GLY A 33 23.71 -8.55 -42.66
CA GLY A 33 22.52 -7.76 -42.94
C GLY A 33 21.27 -8.62 -43.10
N TYR A 34 21.35 -9.73 -43.85
CA TYR A 34 20.26 -10.69 -44.01
C TYR A 34 19.88 -11.36 -42.69
N VAL A 35 20.87 -11.86 -41.93
CA VAL A 35 20.61 -12.49 -40.63
C VAL A 35 19.96 -11.50 -39.67
N TYR A 36 20.44 -10.26 -39.61
CA TYR A 36 19.88 -9.26 -38.71
C TYR A 36 18.47 -8.81 -39.10
N ASN A 37 18.23 -8.52 -40.38
CA ASN A 37 16.96 -7.93 -40.83
C ASN A 37 15.89 -8.94 -41.24
N VAL A 38 16.25 -10.20 -41.50
CA VAL A 38 15.29 -11.23 -41.95
C VAL A 38 15.20 -12.37 -40.96
N VAL A 39 16.34 -12.96 -40.58
CA VAL A 39 16.33 -14.14 -39.69
C VAL A 39 16.01 -13.74 -38.25
N LYS A 40 16.55 -12.61 -37.78
CA LYS A 40 16.34 -12.09 -36.42
C LYS A 40 15.34 -10.95 -36.36
N ALA A 41 14.63 -10.65 -37.44
CA ALA A 41 13.70 -9.53 -37.47
C ALA A 41 12.64 -9.66 -36.37
N ASP A 42 12.04 -10.85 -36.25
CA ASP A 42 11.01 -11.15 -35.26
C ASP A 42 11.58 -11.19 -33.83
N ASP A 43 12.78 -11.75 -33.64
CA ASP A 43 13.46 -11.78 -32.34
C ASP A 43 13.80 -10.36 -31.83
N ILE A 44 14.15 -9.45 -32.76
CA ILE A 44 14.42 -8.05 -32.45
C ILE A 44 13.11 -7.30 -32.18
N ALA A 45 12.04 -7.59 -32.92
CA ALA A 45 10.72 -6.99 -32.71
C ALA A 45 10.15 -7.38 -31.35
N LYS A 46 10.18 -8.67 -30.99
CA LYS A 46 9.75 -9.18 -29.67
C LYS A 46 10.55 -8.63 -28.49
N ARG A 47 11.78 -8.18 -28.74
CA ARG A 47 12.63 -7.55 -27.70
C ARG A 47 12.34 -6.05 -27.53
N ARG A 48 11.52 -5.45 -28.41
CA ARG A 48 11.05 -4.06 -28.34
C ARG A 48 9.61 -3.93 -27.88
N GLU A 49 8.94 -5.06 -27.68
CA GLU A 49 7.60 -5.13 -27.12
C GLU A 49 7.76 -5.04 -25.60
N ASP A 50 7.48 -3.86 -25.05
CA ASP A 50 7.54 -3.63 -23.61
C ASP A 50 6.41 -4.47 -22.96
N PRO A 51 6.73 -5.31 -21.97
CA PRO A 51 5.73 -6.18 -21.36
C PRO A 51 4.64 -5.35 -20.70
N LEU A 52 3.38 -5.72 -20.93
CA LEU A 52 2.23 -5.12 -20.26
C LEU A 52 1.82 -6.03 -19.11
N PHE A 53 1.91 -5.50 -17.90
CA PHE A 53 1.52 -6.16 -16.66
C PHE A 53 0.18 -5.62 -16.16
N GLN A 54 -0.66 -6.50 -15.66
CA GLN A 54 -1.80 -6.17 -14.83
C GLN A 54 -1.41 -6.39 -13.37
N VAL A 55 -1.55 -5.34 -12.56
CA VAL A 55 -1.28 -5.38 -11.12
C VAL A 55 -2.61 -5.38 -10.40
N THR A 56 -2.78 -6.39 -9.54
CA THR A 56 -4.00 -6.60 -8.74
C THR A 56 -3.63 -6.78 -7.28
N PHE A 57 -4.55 -6.43 -6.37
CA PHE A 57 -4.37 -6.54 -4.94
C PHE A 57 -5.40 -7.52 -4.36
N GLU A 58 -4.93 -8.52 -3.63
CA GLU A 58 -5.78 -9.44 -2.87
C GLU A 58 -5.79 -9.05 -1.41
N GLU A 59 -6.94 -8.58 -0.92
CA GLU A 59 -7.09 -8.08 0.44
C GLU A 59 -7.55 -9.17 1.43
N GLN A 60 -7.00 -9.14 2.63
CA GLN A 60 -7.41 -9.98 3.76
C GLN A 60 -7.72 -9.09 4.96
N LEU A 61 -8.88 -9.31 5.60
CA LEU A 61 -9.31 -8.52 6.75
C LEU A 61 -9.18 -9.32 8.04
N ALA A 62 -8.69 -8.67 9.08
CA ALA A 62 -8.73 -9.14 10.46
C ALA A 62 -9.49 -8.15 11.32
N VAL A 63 -10.40 -8.63 12.16
CA VAL A 63 -11.26 -7.81 13.02
C VAL A 63 -11.02 -8.18 14.47
N GLU A 64 -10.78 -7.18 15.31
CA GLU A 64 -10.63 -7.32 16.77
C GLU A 64 -11.50 -6.30 17.48
N SER A 65 -12.20 -6.71 18.54
CA SER A 65 -13.09 -5.84 19.31
C SER A 65 -12.71 -5.81 20.78
N THR A 66 -12.75 -4.63 21.40
CA THR A 66 -12.53 -4.44 22.84
C THR A 66 -13.63 -3.56 23.42
N GLU A 67 -14.03 -3.83 24.65
CA GLU A 67 -14.98 -3.01 25.41
C GLU A 67 -14.26 -2.33 26.57
N ILE A 68 -14.50 -1.03 26.77
CA ILE A 68 -13.96 -0.26 27.89
C ILE A 68 -15.05 0.59 28.54
N ILE A 69 -14.74 1.11 29.73
CA ILE A 69 -15.53 2.10 30.43
C ILE A 69 -14.63 3.32 30.63
N VAL A 70 -15.12 4.51 30.28
CA VAL A 70 -14.42 5.79 30.41
C VAL A 70 -15.27 6.70 31.28
N GLY A 71 -14.67 7.37 32.27
CA GLY A 71 -15.40 8.33 33.11
C GLY A 71 -15.40 9.76 32.56
N ASP A 72 -16.25 10.61 33.14
CA ASP A 72 -16.34 12.05 32.79
C ASP A 72 -14.98 12.78 32.92
N GLY A 73 -14.54 13.40 31.82
CA GLY A 73 -13.26 14.09 31.71
C GLY A 73 -12.04 13.17 31.82
N GLU A 74 -12.23 11.85 31.77
CA GLU A 74 -11.15 10.87 31.73
C GLU A 74 -10.68 10.64 30.30
N GLN A 75 -9.36 10.54 30.13
CA GLN A 75 -8.75 10.14 28.87
C GLN A 75 -8.21 8.71 28.99
N GLN A 76 -8.67 7.82 28.11
CA GLN A 76 -8.13 6.47 27.95
C GLN A 76 -7.29 6.37 26.68
N THR A 77 -6.23 5.56 26.71
CA THR A 77 -5.43 5.24 25.54
C THR A 77 -5.47 3.74 25.29
N LEU A 78 -5.90 3.36 24.08
CA LEU A 78 -5.83 1.97 23.61
C LEU A 78 -4.76 1.84 22.54
N SER A 79 -4.07 0.71 22.53
CA SER A 79 -2.95 0.48 21.64
C SER A 79 -2.99 -0.93 21.05
N LEU A 80 -2.70 -1.03 19.75
CA LEU A 80 -2.52 -2.27 19.03
C LEU A 80 -1.06 -2.36 18.55
N ASP A 81 -0.38 -3.44 18.91
CA ASP A 81 1.03 -3.65 18.61
C ASP A 81 1.21 -4.56 17.41
N PHE A 82 1.74 -4.00 16.32
CA PHE A 82 2.04 -4.71 15.08
C PHE A 82 3.48 -5.27 15.06
N SER A 83 4.21 -5.14 16.17
CA SER A 83 5.56 -5.68 16.33
C SER A 83 5.57 -7.17 16.68
N ASN A 84 4.44 -7.73 17.14
CA ASN A 84 4.31 -9.13 17.54
C ASN A 84 3.86 -10.01 16.36
N ASP A 85 4.35 -11.26 16.33
CA ASP A 85 4.12 -12.22 15.24
C ASP A 85 2.64 -12.57 14.99
N ASP A 86 1.73 -12.26 15.94
CA ASP A 86 0.31 -12.60 15.85
C ASP A 86 -0.44 -11.87 14.72
N PHE A 87 0.07 -10.71 14.28
CA PHE A 87 -0.48 -9.92 13.16
C PHE A 87 0.36 -10.01 11.89
N ARG A 88 1.55 -10.60 11.93
CA ARG A 88 2.43 -10.66 10.75
C ARG A 88 1.96 -11.75 9.80
N SER A 89 1.16 -11.36 8.82
CA SER A 89 0.98 -12.15 7.61
C SER A 89 2.25 -12.05 6.73
N SER A 90 2.36 -12.89 5.70
CA SER A 90 3.33 -12.69 4.62
C SER A 90 3.06 -11.43 3.79
N ASN A 91 1.98 -10.72 4.11
CA ASN A 91 1.33 -9.73 3.29
C ASN A 91 1.64 -8.33 3.84
N MET A 92 1.37 -7.31 3.04
CA MET A 92 1.64 -5.92 3.40
C MET A 92 0.43 -5.30 4.11
N LEU A 93 0.67 -4.38 5.05
CA LEU A 93 -0.42 -3.72 5.77
C LEU A 93 -0.96 -2.54 4.94
N ALA A 94 -2.19 -2.63 4.44
CA ALA A 94 -2.82 -1.56 3.65
C ALA A 94 -3.29 -0.42 4.54
N MET A 95 -4.18 -0.73 5.48
CA MET A 95 -4.82 0.26 6.35
C MET A 95 -5.37 -0.37 7.63
N VAL A 96 -5.64 0.49 8.60
CA VAL A 96 -6.38 0.15 9.83
C VAL A 96 -7.56 1.09 9.94
N ALA A 97 -8.77 0.53 10.01
CA ALA A 97 -9.99 1.24 10.34
C ALA A 97 -10.37 0.99 11.79
N ILE A 98 -10.80 2.03 12.50
CA ILE A 98 -11.25 1.96 13.87
C ILE A 98 -12.67 2.46 13.93
N THR A 99 -13.52 1.69 14.59
CA THR A 99 -14.92 2.01 14.79
C THR A 99 -15.18 2.07 16.28
N VAL A 100 -15.77 3.18 16.74
CA VAL A 100 -16.15 3.37 18.15
C VAL A 100 -17.66 3.49 18.22
N ASP A 101 -18.26 2.51 18.88
CA ASP A 101 -19.68 2.48 19.22
C ASP A 101 -19.86 2.80 20.71
N TYR A 102 -20.89 3.58 21.02
CA TYR A 102 -21.24 3.90 22.40
C TYR A 102 -22.75 4.12 22.51
N GLU A 103 -23.26 3.91 23.73
CA GLU A 103 -24.67 4.10 24.05
C GLU A 103 -24.80 4.88 25.35
N GLU A 104 -25.93 5.57 25.47
CA GLU A 104 -26.32 6.33 26.66
C GLU A 104 -26.49 5.42 27.88
N THR A 105 -25.82 5.76 28.98
CA THR A 105 -25.71 4.89 30.18
C THR A 105 -26.49 5.36 31.40
N SER A 106 -27.03 6.58 31.43
CA SER A 106 -27.81 7.13 32.55
C SER A 106 -29.00 6.26 32.97
N GLY A 107 -29.59 5.54 32.02
CA GLY A 107 -30.82 4.75 32.21
C GLY A 107 -32.08 5.61 32.40
N GLU A 108 -31.97 6.94 32.22
CA GLU A 108 -33.07 7.88 32.37
C GLU A 108 -33.74 8.16 31.01
N VAL A 109 -35.07 8.29 31.02
CA VAL A 109 -35.82 8.51 29.78
C VAL A 109 -35.71 9.98 29.36
N GLY A 110 -35.10 10.22 28.21
CA GLY A 110 -34.97 11.54 27.61
C GLY A 110 -33.68 12.26 27.99
N ASP A 111 -32.69 11.53 28.50
CA ASP A 111 -31.32 12.04 28.58
C ASP A 111 -30.70 12.20 27.20
N SER A 112 -29.79 13.17 27.08
CA SER A 112 -28.97 13.34 25.88
C SER A 112 -27.77 12.41 25.93
N CYS A 113 -27.27 12.00 24.76
CA CYS A 113 -26.02 11.26 24.69
C CYS A 113 -24.84 12.11 25.13
N ASP A 114 -23.87 11.45 25.75
CA ASP A 114 -22.59 12.06 26.08
C ASP A 114 -21.74 12.37 24.84
N VAL A 115 -20.81 13.31 25.02
CA VAL A 115 -19.88 13.69 23.96
C VAL A 115 -18.67 12.78 24.03
N VAL A 116 -18.44 12.00 22.98
CA VAL A 116 -17.26 11.16 22.82
C VAL A 116 -16.33 11.78 21.80
N ASN A 117 -15.07 11.96 22.19
CA ASN A 117 -13.99 12.45 21.34
C ASN A 117 -12.96 11.34 21.14
N VAL A 118 -12.58 11.10 19.89
CA VAL A 118 -11.60 10.07 19.52
C VAL A 118 -10.54 10.67 18.60
N ASN A 119 -9.27 10.35 18.85
CA ASN A 119 -8.18 10.70 17.96
C ASN A 119 -7.13 9.59 17.81
N ILE A 120 -6.42 9.61 16.69
CA ILE A 120 -5.24 8.79 16.40
C ILE A 120 -4.02 9.72 16.42
N PRO A 121 -3.19 9.71 17.48
CA PRO A 121 -1.93 10.45 17.47
C PRO A 121 -0.95 9.86 16.45
N PRO A 122 -0.32 10.67 15.56
CA PRO A 122 0.59 10.21 14.53
C PRO A 122 1.98 9.89 15.10
N THR A 123 2.05 8.90 15.98
CA THR A 123 3.26 8.54 16.73
C THR A 123 3.41 7.04 16.87
N GLY A 124 4.65 6.53 16.85
CA GLY A 124 4.95 5.14 17.19
C GLY A 124 4.64 4.11 16.11
N PHE A 125 3.77 4.42 15.15
CA PHE A 125 3.36 3.55 14.04
C PHE A 125 3.84 4.10 12.70
N LYS A 126 4.46 3.25 11.87
CA LYS A 126 4.95 3.64 10.54
C LYS A 126 3.83 3.61 9.49
N ALA A 127 3.03 4.67 9.44
CA ALA A 127 1.95 4.85 8.49
C ALA A 127 2.18 6.03 7.53
N ASP A 128 1.41 6.09 6.44
CA ASP A 128 1.31 7.27 5.60
C ASP A 128 0.35 8.28 6.24
N TRP A 129 0.86 8.99 7.24
CA TRP A 129 0.12 10.00 8.00
C TRP A 129 -0.38 11.17 7.14
N THR A 130 0.20 11.36 5.95
CA THR A 130 -0.12 12.49 5.06
C THR A 130 -1.20 12.19 4.03
N LYS A 131 -1.68 10.95 3.97
CA LYS A 131 -2.70 10.54 3.00
C LYS A 131 -4.02 11.27 3.21
N GLU A 132 -4.58 11.82 2.14
CA GLU A 132 -5.80 12.64 2.18
C GLU A 132 -7.03 11.84 2.66
N GLN A 133 -7.05 10.54 2.39
CA GLN A 133 -8.13 9.64 2.79
C GLN A 133 -8.10 9.26 4.29
N ASN A 134 -7.08 9.66 5.04
CA ASN A 134 -7.02 9.39 6.48
C ASN A 134 -8.11 10.15 7.23
N VAL A 135 -8.74 9.48 8.21
CA VAL A 135 -9.63 10.09 9.19
C VAL A 135 -9.03 9.85 10.56
N LEU A 136 -8.27 10.83 11.07
CA LEU A 136 -7.47 10.68 12.29
C LEU A 136 -8.16 11.18 13.56
N ALA A 137 -9.32 11.79 13.46
CA ALA A 137 -10.10 12.24 14.61
C ALA A 137 -11.59 12.28 14.25
N GLY A 138 -12.42 12.09 15.27
CA GLY A 138 -13.87 12.17 15.15
C GLY A 138 -14.49 12.41 16.52
N ASN A 139 -15.73 12.89 16.52
CA ASN A 139 -16.52 13.08 17.73
C ASN A 139 -17.99 12.81 17.42
N ALA A 140 -18.75 12.45 18.46
CA ALA A 140 -20.19 12.31 18.40
C ALA A 140 -20.81 12.74 19.73
N ASP A 141 -22.02 13.29 19.68
CA ASP A 141 -22.83 13.76 20.82
C ASP A 141 -24.29 13.25 20.72
N ASP A 142 -24.51 12.26 19.87
CA ASP A 142 -25.83 11.74 19.48
C ASP A 142 -25.88 10.20 19.52
N CYS A 143 -24.92 9.56 20.18
CA CYS A 143 -24.73 8.11 20.21
C CYS A 143 -24.52 7.50 18.81
N SER A 144 -24.09 8.31 17.82
CA SER A 144 -23.69 7.79 16.52
C SER A 144 -22.29 7.19 16.57
N GLN A 145 -22.08 6.19 15.71
CA GLN A 145 -20.80 5.54 15.55
C GLN A 145 -19.73 6.52 15.03
N ILE A 146 -18.54 6.48 15.64
CA ILE A 146 -17.38 7.25 15.19
C ILE A 146 -16.46 6.33 14.39
N SER A 147 -16.15 6.69 13.14
CA SER A 147 -15.23 5.94 12.29
C SER A 147 -13.95 6.71 12.02
N LEU A 148 -12.82 6.08 12.26
CA LEU A 148 -11.48 6.58 11.98
C LEU A 148 -10.76 5.62 11.04
N SER A 149 -9.78 6.13 10.28
CA SER A 149 -8.97 5.31 9.39
C SER A 149 -7.58 5.88 9.22
N VAL A 150 -6.59 4.98 9.17
CA VAL A 150 -5.20 5.29 8.86
C VAL A 150 -4.69 4.36 7.77
N TYR A 151 -4.24 4.93 6.67
CA TYR A 151 -3.55 4.22 5.61
C TYR A 151 -2.08 4.07 5.93
N VAL A 152 -1.56 2.89 5.66
CA VAL A 152 -0.24 2.47 6.13
C VAL A 152 0.75 2.41 4.98
N TYR A 153 0.40 1.67 3.93
CA TYR A 153 1.28 1.52 2.77
C TYR A 153 1.17 2.74 1.84
N PRO A 154 2.29 3.41 1.50
CA PRO A 154 2.29 4.54 0.59
C PRO A 154 1.69 4.18 -0.77
N ASP A 155 0.94 5.10 -1.37
CA ASP A 155 0.33 4.96 -2.71
C ASP A 155 -0.65 3.79 -2.90
N TYR A 156 -0.87 2.94 -1.89
CA TYR A 156 -1.87 1.86 -1.95
C TYR A 156 -3.30 2.41 -1.97
N ASP A 157 -4.06 2.14 -3.02
CA ASP A 157 -5.49 2.49 -3.10
C ASP A 157 -6.40 1.28 -3.35
N GLY A 158 -5.82 0.08 -3.44
CA GLY A 158 -6.53 -1.18 -3.73
C GLY A 158 -7.08 -1.27 -5.17
N VAL A 159 -6.75 -0.33 -6.04
CA VAL A 159 -7.26 -0.29 -7.42
C VAL A 159 -6.31 -1.02 -8.35
N GLU A 160 -6.85 -1.93 -9.17
CA GLU A 160 -6.06 -2.57 -10.22
C GLU A 160 -5.57 -1.57 -11.27
N TYR A 161 -4.34 -1.76 -11.75
CA TYR A 161 -3.77 -0.89 -12.78
C TYR A 161 -2.91 -1.68 -13.78
N LEU A 162 -2.65 -1.03 -14.91
CA LEU A 162 -1.76 -1.56 -15.94
C LEU A 162 -0.41 -0.85 -15.86
N GLU A 163 0.65 -1.63 -15.97
CA GLU A 163 2.03 -1.16 -15.94
C GLU A 163 2.77 -1.68 -17.18
N ASN A 164 3.48 -0.79 -17.87
CA ASN A 164 4.19 -1.10 -19.12
C ASN A 164 5.62 -0.55 -19.17
N ASP A 165 6.03 0.23 -18.18
CA ASP A 165 7.34 0.87 -18.12
C ASP A 165 8.30 0.13 -17.17
N LEU A 166 7.77 -0.71 -16.28
CA LEU A 166 8.52 -1.46 -15.26
C LEU A 166 8.54 -2.96 -15.53
N LEU A 167 9.62 -3.61 -15.11
CA LEU A 167 9.70 -5.08 -15.07
C LEU A 167 8.90 -5.62 -13.87
N SER A 168 8.44 -6.87 -13.96
CA SER A 168 7.70 -7.52 -12.85
C SER A 168 8.45 -7.45 -11.51
N SER A 169 9.78 -7.66 -11.52
CA SER A 169 10.60 -7.59 -10.30
C SER A 169 10.67 -6.18 -9.69
N GLU A 170 10.55 -5.14 -10.51
CA GLU A 170 10.53 -3.75 -10.04
C GLU A 170 9.18 -3.44 -9.39
N ILE A 171 8.08 -3.89 -10.02
CA ILE A 171 6.72 -3.80 -9.45
C ILE A 171 6.64 -4.57 -8.13
N GLU A 172 7.15 -5.80 -8.07
CA GLU A 172 7.21 -6.59 -6.83
C GLU A 172 7.94 -5.82 -5.72
N THR A 173 9.07 -5.20 -6.04
CA THR A 173 9.87 -4.44 -5.06
C THR A 173 9.11 -3.24 -4.51
N MET A 174 8.27 -2.58 -5.31
CA MET A 174 7.44 -1.45 -4.85
C MET A 174 6.43 -1.87 -3.77
N TRP A 175 5.93 -3.11 -3.86
CA TRP A 175 4.86 -3.64 -3.00
C TRP A 175 5.38 -4.69 -1.99
N SER A 176 6.67 -4.71 -1.69
CA SER A 176 7.31 -5.71 -0.79
C SER A 176 7.94 -5.13 0.47
N ASP A 177 7.80 -3.82 0.74
CA ASP A 177 8.40 -3.20 1.93
C ASP A 177 7.53 -3.47 3.18
N SER A 178 7.84 -4.55 3.88
CA SER A 178 7.16 -4.95 5.11
C SER A 178 7.45 -4.03 6.31
N SER A 179 8.29 -3.00 6.15
CA SER A 179 8.57 -2.06 7.24
C SER A 179 7.45 -1.04 7.45
N HIS A 180 6.56 -0.89 6.47
CA HIS A 180 5.30 -0.16 6.62
C HIS A 180 4.38 -0.92 7.59
N GLY A 181 3.81 -0.20 8.56
CA GLY A 181 2.98 -0.79 9.60
C GLY A 181 3.74 -1.34 10.80
N GLU A 182 5.08 -1.22 10.85
CA GLU A 182 5.81 -1.58 12.06
C GLU A 182 5.54 -0.56 13.19
N GLY A 183 5.40 -1.08 14.41
CA GLY A 183 5.26 -0.30 15.63
C GLY A 183 3.90 -0.46 16.31
N THR A 184 3.51 0.54 17.08
CA THR A 184 2.28 0.50 17.89
C THR A 184 1.35 1.61 17.44
N LEU A 185 0.16 1.24 16.98
CA LEU A 185 -0.93 2.18 16.70
C LEU A 185 -1.69 2.43 17.99
N SER A 186 -1.95 3.70 18.31
CA SER A 186 -2.72 4.08 19.49
C SER A 186 -3.89 4.97 19.12
N ILE A 187 -4.96 4.89 19.91
CA ILE A 187 -6.07 5.85 19.92
C ILE A 187 -6.20 6.47 21.31
N GLN A 188 -6.64 7.73 21.35
CA GLN A 188 -7.03 8.40 22.59
C GLN A 188 -8.54 8.63 22.55
N LEU A 189 -9.18 8.28 23.67
CA LEU A 189 -10.61 8.37 23.89
C LEU A 189 -10.84 9.31 25.06
N GLU A 190 -11.76 10.25 24.92
CA GLU A 190 -12.17 11.18 25.96
C GLU A 190 -13.69 11.30 25.92
N VAL A 191 -14.32 11.28 27.09
CA VAL A 191 -15.78 11.41 27.23
C VAL A 191 -16.09 12.60 28.12
N ASP A 192 -17.00 13.45 27.65
CA ASP A 192 -17.60 14.53 28.43
C ASP A 192 -19.05 14.15 28.74
N ALA A 193 -19.33 13.82 30.00
CA ALA A 193 -20.65 13.39 30.42
C ALA A 193 -21.62 14.59 30.50
N THR A 194 -22.84 14.39 30.03
CA THR A 194 -23.91 15.38 30.08
C THR A 194 -24.85 15.05 31.24
N GLN A 195 -25.12 16.03 32.11
CA GLN A 195 -25.95 15.73 33.27
C GLN A 195 -27.45 15.67 32.91
N PRO A 196 -28.20 14.64 33.39
CA PRO A 196 -29.63 14.54 33.18
C PRO A 196 -30.39 15.78 33.63
N LEU A 197 -31.42 16.15 32.86
CA LEU A 197 -32.43 17.16 33.21
C LEU A 197 -33.28 16.69 34.41
N GLY A 198 -32.71 16.74 35.62
CA GLY A 198 -33.37 16.24 36.83
C GLY A 198 -32.43 15.84 37.97
N SER A 199 -31.11 15.83 37.74
CA SER A 199 -30.07 15.43 38.72
C SER A 199 -30.16 16.18 40.08
N GLY A 200 -30.79 17.36 40.13
CA GLY A 200 -31.07 18.07 41.38
C GLY A 200 -32.28 17.58 42.20
N ILE A 201 -33.12 16.69 41.67
CA ILE A 201 -34.41 16.28 42.28
C ILE A 201 -34.42 14.79 42.66
N VAL A 202 -33.65 13.93 41.97
CA VAL A 202 -33.58 12.48 42.23
C VAL A 202 -32.11 12.07 42.44
N PRO A 203 -31.70 11.69 43.67
CA PRO A 203 -30.29 11.49 44.03
C PRO A 203 -29.68 10.16 43.55
N THR A 204 -30.19 9.54 42.48
CA THR A 204 -29.82 8.17 42.07
C THR A 204 -29.42 8.00 40.60
N ALA A 205 -29.53 9.02 39.75
CA ALA A 205 -28.99 8.94 38.39
C ALA A 205 -27.49 9.27 38.44
N ASN A 206 -26.65 8.26 38.18
CA ASN A 206 -25.20 8.40 38.14
C ASN A 206 -24.78 8.14 36.69
N ASP A 207 -24.49 9.23 35.98
CA ASP A 207 -24.15 9.28 34.57
C ASP A 207 -22.77 9.94 34.44
N GLU A 208 -21.76 9.21 34.89
CA GLU A 208 -20.38 9.67 34.92
C GLU A 208 -19.45 8.64 34.26
N ASN A 209 -20.00 7.60 33.61
CA ASN A 209 -19.21 6.50 33.05
C ASN A 209 -19.89 5.88 31.84
N GLU A 210 -19.21 5.94 30.71
CA GLU A 210 -19.76 5.53 29.43
C GLU A 210 -19.08 4.26 28.94
N ARG A 211 -19.89 3.35 28.38
CA ARG A 211 -19.43 2.10 27.82
C ARG A 211 -19.13 2.27 26.34
N LEU A 212 -17.88 2.05 25.97
CA LEU A 212 -17.39 2.15 24.60
C LEU A 212 -17.01 0.77 24.07
N GLN A 213 -17.48 0.43 22.88
CA GLN A 213 -17.04 -0.72 22.11
C GLN A 213 -16.16 -0.23 20.95
N ILE A 214 -14.91 -0.66 20.93
CA ILE A 214 -13.92 -0.30 19.94
C ILE A 214 -13.65 -1.53 19.07
N GLU A 215 -13.86 -1.40 17.77
CA GLU A 215 -13.52 -2.41 16.76
C GLU A 215 -12.36 -1.91 15.90
N TRP A 216 -11.34 -2.75 15.78
CA TRP A 216 -10.19 -2.58 14.90
C TRP A 216 -10.37 -3.49 13.70
N THR A 217 -10.44 -2.92 12.50
CA THR A 217 -10.41 -3.65 11.23
C THR A 217 -9.08 -3.40 10.55
N VAL A 218 -8.26 -4.44 10.45
CA VAL A 218 -6.93 -4.41 9.85
C VAL A 218 -7.01 -5.04 8.46
N THR A 219 -6.63 -4.29 7.43
CA THR A 219 -6.61 -4.76 6.04
C THR A 219 -5.18 -5.04 5.61
N TRP A 220 -4.90 -6.28 5.25
CA TRP A 220 -3.66 -6.73 4.62
C TRP A 220 -3.87 -6.90 3.13
N PHE A 221 -2.80 -6.79 2.33
CA PHE A 221 -2.86 -7.05 0.91
C PHE A 221 -1.65 -7.85 0.42
N ASP A 222 -1.89 -8.74 -0.54
CA ASP A 222 -0.87 -9.31 -1.41
C ASP A 222 -0.98 -8.71 -2.80
N VAL A 223 0.16 -8.47 -3.44
CA VAL A 223 0.20 -8.05 -4.85
C VAL A 223 0.27 -9.27 -5.75
N ASN A 224 -0.56 -9.29 -6.79
CA ASN A 224 -0.50 -10.27 -7.86
C ASN A 224 -0.24 -9.56 -9.20
N ILE A 225 0.82 -10.00 -9.88
CA ILE A 225 1.34 -9.38 -11.10
C ILE A 225 1.26 -10.40 -12.22
N GLU A 226 0.42 -10.12 -13.21
CA GLU A 226 0.22 -10.98 -14.37
C GLU A 226 0.65 -10.27 -15.65
N GLN A 227 1.50 -10.91 -16.46
CA GLN A 227 1.79 -10.39 -17.79
C GLN A 227 0.62 -10.70 -18.73
N ILE A 228 -0.11 -9.66 -19.12
CA ILE A 228 -1.30 -9.79 -19.98
C ILE A 228 -0.99 -9.56 -21.48
N GLY A 229 0.22 -9.10 -21.79
CA GLY A 229 0.67 -8.95 -23.16
C GLY A 229 1.90 -8.08 -23.30
N THR A 230 1.89 -7.27 -24.35
CA THR A 230 2.93 -6.32 -24.73
C THR A 230 2.25 -5.03 -25.20
N ALA A 231 2.76 -3.87 -24.76
CA ALA A 231 2.19 -2.56 -25.06
C ALA A 231 2.40 -2.11 -26.52
#